data_AF-A0A535NTF5-F1
#
_entry.id   AF-A0A535NTF5-F1
#
_cell.length_a   1.000
_cell.length_b   1.000
_cell.length_c   1.000
_cell.angle_alpha   90.00
_cell.angle_beta   90.00
_cell.angle_gamma   90.00
#
_symmetry.space_group_name_H-M   'P 1'
#
loop_
_entity.id
_entity.type
_entity.pdbx_description
1 polymer ?
#
loop_
_entity_poly.entity_id
_entity_poly.type
_entity_poly.pdbx_seq_one_letter_code
_entity_poly.pdbx_strand_id
1 'polypeptide(L)'
;VTLVTSVMARPVIERFAEDIRQAEQLEVQVLPIVNKFFGEEVTVAGLLCGQDVLAALEENGNLGDLVLLPRVMLDNEGVRFLDDVTVEEFKQRLPVRAEFVRNAQETIDALRSLASPGQETHAPKVTLRIQAR
;
A
#
# COMPACT_ATOMS: atom_id res chain seq x y z
N VAL A 1 -8.24 -9.03 0.85
CA VAL A 1 -7.24 -7.94 0.90
C VAL A 1 -7.04 -7.37 -0.50
N THR A 2 -6.89 -6.06 -0.61
CA THR A 2 -6.63 -5.36 -1.89
C THR A 2 -5.21 -4.81 -1.91
N LEU A 3 -4.41 -5.23 -2.88
CA LEU A 3 -3.09 -4.64 -3.17
C LEU A 3 -3.24 -3.59 -4.28
N VAL A 4 -3.11 -2.32 -3.93
CA VAL A 4 -3.12 -1.22 -4.89
C VAL A 4 -1.75 -1.12 -5.54
N THR A 5 -1.70 -0.86 -6.85
CA THR A 5 -0.43 -0.63 -7.56
C THR A 5 -0.65 0.21 -8.81
N SER A 6 0.41 0.51 -9.55
CA SER A 6 0.29 1.15 -10.86
C SER A 6 0.15 0.12 -11.98
N VAL A 7 -0.32 0.56 -13.15
CA VAL A 7 -0.42 -0.30 -14.35
C VAL A 7 0.93 -0.97 -14.69
N MET A 8 2.05 -0.23 -14.61
CA MET A 8 3.38 -0.79 -14.90
C MET A 8 3.81 -1.87 -13.91
N ALA A 9 3.53 -1.67 -12.62
CA ALA A 9 3.95 -2.59 -11.56
C ALA A 9 3.02 -3.80 -11.42
N ARG A 10 1.82 -3.76 -12.02
CA ARG A 10 0.82 -4.84 -11.96
C ARG A 10 1.40 -6.24 -12.15
N PRO A 11 2.16 -6.58 -13.20
CA PRO A 11 2.60 -7.95 -13.42
C PRO A 11 3.47 -8.49 -12.28
N VAL A 12 4.26 -7.63 -11.65
CA VAL A 12 5.11 -8.00 -10.51
C VAL A 12 4.28 -8.19 -9.25
N ILE A 13 3.32 -7.30 -8.99
CA ILE A 13 2.45 -7.39 -7.81
C ILE A 13 1.47 -8.56 -7.92
N GLU A 14 0.98 -8.90 -9.11
CA GLU A 14 0.14 -10.09 -9.35
C GLU A 14 0.87 -11.38 -9.00
N ARG A 15 2.15 -11.50 -9.37
CA ARG A 15 2.98 -12.65 -8.97
C ARG A 15 3.14 -12.72 -7.46
N PHE A 16 3.41 -11.59 -6.80
CA PHE A 16 3.53 -11.55 -5.35
C PHE A 16 2.21 -11.87 -4.64
N ALA A 17 1.07 -11.41 -5.18
CA ALA A 17 -0.25 -11.74 -4.68
C ALA A 17 -0.53 -13.25 -4.79
N GLU A 18 -0.09 -13.90 -5.86
CA GLU A 18 -0.21 -15.36 -6.00
C GLU A 18 0.60 -16.11 -4.94
N ASP A 19 1.84 -15.69 -4.70
CA ASP A 19 2.68 -16.27 -3.65
C ASP A 19 1.99 -16.15 -2.27
N ILE A 20 1.36 -15.01 -1.99
CA ILE A 20 0.60 -14.79 -0.74
C ILE A 20 -0.64 -15.70 -0.66
N ARG A 21 -1.44 -15.78 -1.74
CA ARG A 21 -2.64 -16.64 -1.78
C ARG A 21 -2.31 -18.10 -1.46
N GLN A 22 -1.18 -18.59 -1.97
CA GLN A 22 -0.71 -19.96 -1.73
C GLN A 22 -0.18 -20.17 -0.31
N ALA A 23 0.54 -19.18 0.25
CA ALA A 23 1.19 -19.31 1.55
C ALA A 23 0.24 -19.10 2.74
N GLU A 24 -0.66 -18.12 2.66
CA GLU A 24 -1.44 -17.63 3.81
C GLU A 24 -2.95 -17.96 3.71
N GLN A 25 -3.39 -18.68 2.66
CA GLN A 25 -4.81 -19.01 2.41
C GLN A 25 -5.75 -17.78 2.44
N LEU A 26 -5.24 -16.62 2.00
CA LEU A 26 -5.98 -15.35 1.98
C LEU A 26 -6.53 -15.07 0.58
N GLU A 27 -7.71 -14.46 0.51
CA GLU A 27 -8.17 -13.84 -0.73
C GLU A 27 -7.46 -12.50 -0.94
N VAL A 28 -6.61 -12.45 -1.96
CA VAL A 28 -5.86 -11.25 -2.34
C VAL A 28 -6.20 -10.89 -3.78
N GLN A 29 -6.60 -9.65 -4.00
CA GLN A 29 -6.77 -9.06 -5.32
C GLN A 29 -5.76 -7.93 -5.55
N VAL A 30 -5.41 -7.71 -6.82
CA VAL A 30 -4.55 -6.60 -7.23
C VAL A 30 -5.38 -5.58 -8.00
N LEU A 31 -5.34 -4.33 -7.54
CA LEU A 31 -6.04 -3.21 -8.16
C LEU A 31 -5.02 -2.25 -8.79
N PRO A 32 -4.77 -2.33 -10.10
CA PRO A 32 -3.94 -1.35 -10.79
C PRO A 32 -4.71 -0.02 -10.96
N ILE A 33 -4.05 1.09 -10.63
CA ILE A 33 -4.60 2.43 -10.76
C ILE A 33 -4.10 3.05 -12.06
N VAL A 34 -5.03 3.60 -12.83
CA VAL A 34 -4.76 4.43 -14.00
C VAL A 34 -4.58 5.87 -13.53
N ASN A 35 -3.46 6.49 -13.90
CA ASN A 35 -3.20 7.88 -13.59
C ASN A 35 -4.04 8.78 -14.49
N LYS A 36 -5.09 9.40 -13.97
CA LYS A 36 -5.92 10.36 -14.71
C LYS A 36 -5.44 11.79 -14.47
N PHE A 37 -4.78 12.05 -13.34
CA PHE A 37 -4.27 13.37 -12.98
C PHE A 37 -3.14 13.85 -13.91
N PHE A 38 -2.10 13.04 -14.10
CA PHE A 38 -0.97 13.33 -15.01
C PHE A 38 -1.15 12.73 -16.41
N GLY A 39 -2.20 11.92 -16.61
CA GLY A 39 -2.52 11.25 -17.88
C GLY A 39 -2.11 9.78 -17.90
N GLU A 40 -2.85 8.98 -18.69
CA GLU A 40 -2.81 7.51 -18.62
C GLU A 40 -1.46 6.90 -19.04
N GLU A 41 -0.65 7.64 -19.79
CA GLU A 41 0.72 7.25 -20.17
C GLU A 41 1.68 7.24 -18.96
N VAL A 42 1.32 7.90 -17.86
CA VAL A 42 2.10 7.91 -16.62
C VAL A 42 1.76 6.68 -15.77
N THR A 43 2.46 5.58 -16.03
CA THR A 43 2.11 4.26 -15.49
C THR A 43 2.85 3.84 -14.22
N VAL A 44 3.62 4.73 -13.57
CA VAL A 44 4.45 4.44 -12.39
C VAL A 44 3.72 4.76 -11.08
N ALA A 45 3.97 4.00 -10.02
CA ALA A 45 3.25 4.16 -8.74
C ALA A 45 3.59 5.47 -8.01
N GLY A 46 4.82 5.96 -8.12
CA GLY A 46 5.24 7.17 -7.41
C GLY A 46 4.66 8.48 -7.95
N LEU A 47 3.89 8.42 -9.04
CA LEU A 47 3.20 9.57 -9.62
C LEU A 47 1.68 9.45 -9.55
N LEU A 48 1.15 8.46 -8.83
CA LEU A 48 -0.29 8.32 -8.63
C LEU A 48 -0.79 9.31 -7.57
N CYS A 49 -1.87 10.01 -7.90
CA CYS A 49 -2.51 10.98 -7.02
C CYS A 49 -3.60 10.33 -6.15
N GLY A 50 -3.87 10.90 -4.98
CA GLY A 50 -4.83 10.38 -4.02
C GLY A 50 -6.24 10.28 -4.60
N GLN A 51 -6.66 11.27 -5.40
CA GLN A 51 -7.98 11.27 -6.04
C GLN A 51 -8.21 10.09 -6.99
N ASP A 52 -7.20 9.69 -7.76
CA ASP A 52 -7.31 8.62 -8.76
C ASP A 52 -7.41 7.26 -8.04
N VAL A 53 -6.64 7.13 -6.96
CA VAL A 53 -6.68 5.96 -6.09
C VAL A 53 -8.03 5.85 -5.38
N LEU A 54 -8.55 6.95 -4.82
CA LEU A 54 -9.85 6.98 -4.14
C LEU A 54 -10.97 6.62 -5.09
N ALA A 55 -11.02 7.22 -6.28
CA ALA A 55 -12.03 6.92 -7.28
C ALA A 55 -12.04 5.43 -7.66
N ALA A 56 -10.86 4.84 -7.90
CA ALA A 56 -10.75 3.42 -8.24
C ALA A 56 -11.16 2.49 -7.07
N LEU A 57 -10.86 2.87 -5.83
CA LEU A 57 -11.28 2.11 -4.64
C LEU A 57 -12.79 2.23 -4.41
N GLU A 58 -13.39 3.41 -4.64
CA GLU A 58 -14.84 3.63 -4.53
C GLU A 58 -15.61 2.88 -5.62
N GLU A 59 -15.07 2.81 -6.84
CA GLU A 59 -15.62 2.00 -7.94
C GLU A 59 -15.48 0.49 -7.70
N ASN A 60 -14.50 0.06 -6.90
CA ASN A 60 -14.27 -1.34 -6.59
C ASN A 60 -15.22 -1.82 -5.47
N GLY A 61 -16.29 -2.51 -5.85
CA GLY A 61 -17.37 -2.95 -4.95
C GLY A 61 -16.99 -3.98 -3.87
N ASN A 62 -15.76 -4.46 -3.83
CA ASN A 62 -15.25 -5.31 -2.75
C ASN A 62 -13.79 -4.96 -2.44
N LEU A 63 -13.50 -4.38 -1.28
CA LEU A 63 -12.13 -4.03 -0.86
C LEU A 63 -11.48 -5.08 0.06
N GLY A 64 -12.26 -6.04 0.57
CA GLY A 64 -11.86 -6.93 1.67
C GLY A 64 -11.55 -6.15 2.96
N ASP A 65 -10.76 -6.75 3.86
CA ASP A 65 -10.53 -6.18 5.21
C ASP A 65 -9.39 -5.16 5.30
N LEU A 66 -8.53 -5.11 4.28
CA LEU A 66 -7.33 -4.27 4.24
C LEU A 66 -7.01 -3.86 2.81
N VAL A 67 -6.66 -2.59 2.65
CA VAL A 67 -6.09 -2.01 1.43
C VAL A 67 -4.61 -1.69 1.70
N LEU A 68 -3.73 -2.24 0.88
CA LEU A 68 -2.30 -1.97 0.93
C LEU A 68 -1.88 -1.14 -0.27
N LEU A 69 -1.19 -0.04 0.00
CA LEU A 69 -0.72 0.90 -1.01
C LEU A 69 0.81 1.03 -0.96
N PRO A 70 1.48 1.26 -2.10
CA PRO A 70 2.89 1.61 -2.13
C PRO A 70 3.14 2.94 -1.41
N ARG A 71 4.03 2.94 -0.41
CA ARG A 71 4.48 4.16 0.28
C ARG A 71 5.08 5.20 -0.66
N VAL A 72 5.60 4.77 -1.81
CA VAL A 72 6.17 5.68 -2.83
C VAL A 72 5.14 6.61 -3.47
N MET A 73 3.83 6.36 -3.30
CA MET A 73 2.76 7.30 -3.72
C MET A 73 2.73 8.59 -2.89
N LEU A 74 3.37 8.58 -1.71
CA LEU A 74 3.36 9.69 -0.78
C LEU A 74 4.65 10.52 -0.89
N ASP A 75 4.60 11.72 -0.34
CA ASP A 75 5.78 12.54 -0.14
C ASP A 75 6.81 11.87 0.79
N ASN A 76 7.99 12.50 0.88
CA ASN A 76 9.10 11.98 1.68
C ASN A 76 8.74 11.84 3.16
N GLU A 77 7.89 12.73 3.68
CA GLU A 77 7.39 12.67 5.05
C GLU A 77 6.36 11.54 5.24
N GLY A 78 5.63 11.19 4.19
CA GLY A 78 4.59 10.16 4.19
C GLY A 78 3.26 10.68 4.68
N VAL A 79 2.97 11.95 4.46
CA VAL A 79 1.80 12.64 5.01
C VAL A 79 0.79 13.03 3.93
N ARG A 80 1.21 13.15 2.67
CA ARG A 80 0.34 13.54 1.55
C ARG A 80 0.72 12.87 0.23
N PHE A 81 -0.26 12.78 -0.67
CA PHE A 81 -0.07 12.46 -2.09
C PHE A 81 0.38 13.71 -2.88
N LEU A 82 0.67 13.55 -4.17
CA LEU A 82 1.10 14.66 -5.05
C LEU A 82 0.02 15.71 -5.33
N ASP A 83 -1.25 15.36 -5.16
CA ASP A 83 -2.43 16.22 -5.29
C ASP A 83 -2.87 16.83 -3.95
N ASP A 84 -1.97 16.90 -2.97
CA ASP A 84 -2.16 17.45 -1.63
C ASP A 84 -3.19 16.73 -0.73
N VAL A 85 -3.82 15.66 -1.21
CA VAL A 85 -4.65 14.78 -0.38
C VAL A 85 -3.79 14.22 0.75
N THR A 86 -4.21 14.43 2.00
CA THR A 86 -3.47 13.91 3.15
C THR A 86 -3.77 12.42 3.37
N VAL A 87 -2.84 11.70 3.99
CA VAL A 87 -3.05 10.31 4.40
C VAL A 87 -4.22 10.19 5.37
N GLU A 88 -4.43 11.18 6.23
CA GLU A 88 -5.55 11.20 7.16
C GLU A 88 -6.89 11.30 6.42
N GLU A 89 -7.05 12.28 5.53
CA GLU A 89 -8.26 12.43 4.70
C GLU A 89 -8.50 11.19 3.84
N PHE A 90 -7.45 10.65 3.22
CA PHE A 90 -7.54 9.44 2.42
C PHE A 90 -8.10 8.26 3.22
N LYS A 91 -7.57 8.02 4.42
CA LYS A 91 -8.02 6.92 5.30
C LYS A 91 -9.44 7.14 5.81
N GLN A 92 -9.83 8.38 6.11
CA GLN A 92 -11.18 8.69 6.58
C GLN A 92 -12.26 8.44 5.51
N ARG A 93 -11.90 8.52 4.23
CA ARG A 93 -12.82 8.24 3.12
C ARG A 93 -13.03 6.76 2.83
N LEU A 94 -12.13 5.89 3.29
CA LEU A 94 -12.23 4.46 3.03
C LEU A 94 -13.01 3.74 4.14
N PRO A 95 -13.91 2.81 3.78
CA PRO A 95 -14.67 2.04 4.77
C PRO A 95 -13.82 0.95 5.45
N VAL A 96 -12.58 0.76 5.03
CA VAL A 96 -11.69 -0.33 5.44
C VAL A 96 -10.32 0.21 5.82
N ARG A 97 -9.56 -0.56 6.61
CA ARG A 97 -8.19 -0.18 7.01
C ARG A 97 -7.32 -0.02 5.75
N ALA A 98 -6.55 1.06 5.70
CA ALA A 98 -5.59 1.30 4.63
C ALA A 98 -4.18 1.56 5.19
N GLU A 99 -3.17 0.93 4.60
CA GLU A 99 -1.78 1.07 4.99
C GLU A 99 -0.84 1.28 3.81
N PHE A 100 0.26 1.99 4.07
CA PHE A 100 1.26 2.35 3.08
C PHE A 100 2.55 1.57 3.37
N VAL A 101 2.90 0.65 2.48
CA VAL A 101 4.00 -0.30 2.65
C VAL A 101 5.12 -0.03 1.65
N ARG A 102 6.37 -0.23 2.06
CA ARG A 102 7.57 0.03 1.24
C ARG A 102 8.05 -1.18 0.47
N ASN A 103 7.78 -2.39 0.96
CA ASN A 103 8.36 -3.62 0.45
C ASN A 103 7.51 -4.85 0.81
N ALA A 104 7.95 -6.01 0.34
CA ALA A 104 7.29 -7.29 0.60
C ALA A 104 7.23 -7.65 2.10
N GLN A 105 8.26 -7.32 2.89
CA GLN A 105 8.27 -7.61 4.32
C GLN A 105 7.18 -6.82 5.06
N GLU A 106 7.12 -5.50 4.85
CA GLU A 106 6.06 -4.65 5.42
C GLU A 106 4.66 -5.11 4.97
N THR A 107 4.53 -5.59 3.73
CA THR A 107 3.26 -6.16 3.23
C THR A 107 2.86 -7.40 4.02
N ILE A 108 3.77 -8.35 4.21
CA ILE A 108 3.53 -9.59 4.97
C ILE A 108 3.21 -9.29 6.44
N ASP A 109 3.93 -8.35 7.04
CA ASP A 109 3.70 -7.94 8.43
C ASP A 109 2.30 -7.32 8.61
N ALA A 110 1.88 -6.45 7.68
CA ALA A 110 0.54 -5.86 7.69
C ALA A 110 -0.55 -6.93 7.55
N LEU A 111 -0.37 -7.91 6.65
CA LEU A 111 -1.29 -9.04 6.49
C LEU A 111 -1.43 -9.87 7.77
N ARG A 112 -0.31 -10.21 8.42
CA ARG A 112 -0.32 -10.99 9.67
C ARG A 112 -0.99 -10.23 10.82
N SER A 113 -0.90 -8.90 10.84
CA SER A 113 -1.58 -8.07 11.83
C SER A 113 -3.11 -8.15 11.75
N LEU A 114 -3.67 -8.53 10.59
CA LEU A 114 -5.11 -8.81 10.47
C LEU A 114 -5.49 -10.15 11.10
N ALA A 115 -4.63 -11.16 10.97
CA ALA A 115 -4.88 -12.50 11.50
C ALA A 115 -4.70 -12.61 13.02
N SER A 116 -4.06 -11.61 13.65
CA SER A 116 -3.83 -11.55 15.09
C SER A 116 -4.03 -10.11 15.59
N PRO A 117 -5.26 -9.72 16.00
CA PRO A 117 -5.47 -8.43 16.63
C PRO A 117 -4.78 -8.42 18.01
N GLY A 118 -3.53 -7.95 18.08
CA GLY A 118 -2.83 -7.80 19.36
C GLY A 118 -1.30 -7.67 19.41
N GLN A 119 -0.57 -7.56 18.29
CA GLN A 119 0.88 -7.29 18.35
C GLN A 119 1.29 -6.01 17.62
N GLU A 120 1.55 -4.96 18.41
CA GLU A 120 2.28 -3.78 17.97
C GLU A 120 3.70 -4.18 17.52
N THR A 121 4.02 -3.92 16.26
CA THR A 121 5.34 -4.16 15.67
C THR A 121 6.40 -3.24 16.28
N HIS A 122 7.22 -3.77 17.19
CA HIS A 122 8.45 -3.12 17.64
C HIS A 122 9.58 -3.43 16.64
N ALA A 123 9.91 -2.47 15.77
CA ALA A 123 11.10 -2.56 14.93
C ALA A 123 12.38 -2.50 15.81
N PRO A 124 13.38 -3.38 15.60
CA PRO A 124 14.59 -3.35 16.42
C PRO A 124 15.43 -2.11 16.05
N LYS A 125 15.62 -1.19 17.01
CA LYS A 125 16.63 -0.13 16.90
C LYS A 125 18.02 -0.75 16.99
N VAL A 126 18.68 -0.96 15.85
CA VAL A 126 20.10 -1.30 15.80
C VAL A 126 20.89 -0.08 16.30
N THR A 127 21.35 -0.15 17.56
CA THR A 127 22.23 0.88 18.14
C THR A 127 23.67 0.53 17.79
N LEU A 128 24.22 1.17 16.75
CA LEU A 128 25.65 1.09 16.43
C LEU A 128 26.44 1.87 17.49
N ARG A 129 27.14 1.16 18.38
CA ARG A 129 28.15 1.75 19.26
C ARG A 129 29.44 1.92 18.49
N ILE A 130 29.73 3.13 18.03
CA ILE A 130 31.04 3.48 17.49
C ILE A 130 31.99 3.68 18.69
N GLN A 131 32.97 2.78 18.86
CA GLN A 131 34.08 3.01 19.77
C GLN A 131 35.17 3.80 19.03
N ALA A 132 35.43 5.03 19.46
CA ALA A 132 36.61 5.78 19.07
C ALA A 132 37.85 5.24 19.83
N ARG A 133 38.96 5.04 19.12
CA ARG A 133 40.29 4.85 19.70
C ARG A 133 41.03 6.18 19.74
#